data_AF-A0AAV7HNP9-F1
#
_entry.id   AF-A0AAV7HNP9-F1
#
_cell.length_a   1.000
_cell.length_b   1.000
_cell.length_c   1.000
_cell.angle_alpha   90.00
_cell.angle_beta   90.00
_cell.angle_gamma   90.00
#
_symmetry.space_group_name_H-M   'P 1'
#
loop_
_entity.id
_entity.type
_entity.pdbx_description
1 polymer ?
#
loop_
_entity_poly.entity_id
_entity_poly.type
_entity_poly.pdbx_seq_one_letter_code
_entity_poly.pdbx_strand_id
1 'polypeptide(L)'
;MASASAISSHAIVQRELRGGKAGTVRQFDMVAAPAEALSGRRRWALRPAQALEPRRKRESVAATVTEAPAEEKKEVSEVIYEQLAKEMEHASPLAIIDRALEMFGDDIAIAFSGSEDVALIEYAHLTGRPFRVFSLDTGRLNPETYQFFDVVEKHYGIHIEYMFPDSVEVQALVRNKGLFSFYEDGHQECCRVRKVRPLRRALKGFKAWITGQRKDQSPGTRANIPVVQVDPSFEGLDGGAGSLIKWNPVANVDGKDIWNFLRTMDVPVNSLHSQGYVSIGCEPCTRPVLPGQHEREGRWWWEDAKAKECGLHKGNISQENSQNHAANGKGAVTVNGVSNISDIFSTQAIVNLARPGIENLLKLENRKEPWLVVLYAPWCQFCQAMESSYIELADKLHGSGVKVGKFRADGEQKPFAKQELQLGSFPTILFFPEHASRPIKYPSERRDVDSLLAFINALR
;
A
#
# COMPACT_ATOMS: atom_id res chain seq x y z
N MET A 1 -17.35 -6.95 56.67
CA MET A 1 -16.46 -7.02 57.84
C MET A 1 -16.17 -8.49 58.14
N ALA A 2 -14.88 -8.83 58.24
CA ALA A 2 -14.23 -10.04 58.78
C ALA A 2 -14.78 -11.44 58.36
N SER A 3 -14.11 -12.18 57.47
CA SER A 3 -12.85 -12.95 57.64
C SER A 3 -13.10 -14.37 58.14
N ALA A 4 -12.92 -15.35 57.25
CA ALA A 4 -12.72 -16.75 57.59
C ALA A 4 -11.33 -17.21 57.12
N SER A 5 -10.57 -17.71 58.10
CA SER A 5 -9.55 -18.77 58.10
C SER A 5 -9.58 -19.71 56.87
N ALA A 6 -8.54 -20.41 56.41
CA ALA A 6 -7.11 -20.56 56.69
C ALA A 6 -6.60 -21.67 55.72
N ILE A 7 -5.30 -22.01 55.81
CA ILE A 7 -4.67 -23.33 55.52
C ILE A 7 -4.03 -23.54 54.12
N SER A 8 -2.66 -23.52 54.14
CA SER A 8 -1.69 -24.54 53.65
C SER A 8 -1.64 -24.88 52.15
N SER A 9 -0.56 -25.27 51.49
CA SER A 9 0.91 -25.27 51.60
C SER A 9 1.35 -25.90 50.28
N HIS A 10 2.46 -25.48 49.66
CA HIS A 10 3.41 -26.42 49.08
C HIS A 10 4.75 -25.74 48.79
N ALA A 11 5.79 -26.46 49.20
CA ALA A 11 7.17 -26.05 49.32
C ALA A 11 7.89 -25.99 47.97
N ILE A 12 8.79 -25.01 47.87
CA ILE A 12 9.80 -24.86 46.82
C ILE A 12 11.04 -25.66 47.24
N VAL A 13 11.54 -26.47 46.31
CA VAL A 13 12.76 -27.27 46.44
C VAL A 13 14.00 -26.37 46.35
N GLN A 14 14.82 -26.40 47.39
CA GLN A 14 16.16 -25.81 47.44
C GLN A 14 17.16 -26.60 46.59
N ARG A 15 18.11 -25.90 45.96
CA ARG A 15 19.41 -26.47 45.62
C ARG A 15 20.52 -25.44 45.91
N GLU A 16 21.47 -25.86 46.74
CA GLU A 16 22.55 -25.08 47.32
C GLU A 16 23.68 -24.73 46.34
N LEU A 17 24.37 -23.65 46.71
CA LEU A 17 25.59 -23.06 46.16
C LEU A 17 26.87 -23.73 46.68
N ARG A 18 27.89 -23.81 45.81
CA ARG A 18 29.33 -23.75 46.11
C ARG A 18 29.98 -23.01 44.93
N GLY A 19 30.92 -22.06 44.99
CA GLY A 19 31.72 -21.45 46.05
C GLY A 19 33.11 -21.09 45.48
N GLY A 20 33.40 -19.78 45.31
CA GLY A 20 34.75 -19.18 45.14
C GLY A 20 35.26 -18.97 43.70
N LYS A 21 35.98 -17.90 43.32
CA LYS A 21 36.48 -16.69 44.00
C LYS A 21 36.76 -15.57 42.96
N ALA A 22 36.47 -14.33 43.38
CA ALA A 22 37.22 -13.07 43.28
C ALA A 22 37.71 -12.49 41.92
N GLY A 23 37.19 -11.29 41.60
CA GLY A 23 37.78 -10.27 40.72
C GLY A 23 37.03 -8.95 40.88
N THR A 24 37.74 -7.91 41.32
CA THR A 24 37.29 -6.68 41.99
C THR A 24 36.53 -5.69 41.10
N VAL A 25 35.37 -5.20 41.55
CA VAL A 25 34.63 -4.04 40.98
C VAL A 25 34.90 -2.82 41.87
N ARG A 26 35.40 -1.72 41.28
CA ARG A 26 35.52 -0.42 41.95
C ARG A 26 34.21 0.35 41.82
N GLN A 27 33.62 0.60 42.98
CA GLN A 27 32.51 1.49 43.25
C GLN A 27 33.07 2.93 43.35
N PHE A 28 32.42 3.90 42.69
CA PHE A 28 32.65 5.32 42.97
C PHE A 28 31.40 5.89 43.64
N ASP A 29 31.61 6.34 44.87
CA ASP A 29 30.63 6.91 45.76
C ASP A 29 30.14 8.28 45.28
N MET A 30 28.85 8.49 45.52
CA MET A 30 28.14 9.74 45.33
C MET A 30 27.94 10.37 46.71
N VAL A 31 28.63 11.47 47.01
CA VAL A 31 28.36 12.31 48.19
C VAL A 31 28.43 13.79 47.79
N ALA A 32 27.43 14.54 48.27
CA ALA A 32 27.13 15.93 48.00
C ALA A 32 27.84 16.92 48.94
N ALA A 33 28.00 18.18 48.48
CA ALA A 33 27.84 19.48 49.18
C ALA A 33 28.73 20.58 48.51
N PRO A 34 28.54 21.90 48.76
CA PRO A 34 27.33 22.67 49.03
C PRO A 34 27.15 23.87 48.05
N ALA A 35 26.06 24.61 48.24
CA ALA A 35 25.71 25.83 47.52
C ALA A 35 26.43 27.07 48.06
N GLU A 36 26.88 27.97 47.18
CA GLU A 36 26.99 29.40 47.46
C GLU A 36 26.90 30.24 46.18
N ALA A 37 26.29 31.41 46.32
CA ALA A 37 25.70 32.22 45.26
C ALA A 37 26.66 33.30 44.73
N LEU A 38 26.67 33.53 43.41
CA LEU A 38 27.08 34.82 42.83
C LEU A 38 26.16 35.24 41.69
N SER A 39 25.54 36.40 41.93
CA SER A 39 24.68 37.18 41.05
C SER A 39 25.44 37.69 39.82
N GLY A 40 24.87 37.49 38.63
CA GLY A 40 25.42 37.99 37.36
C GLY A 40 24.35 38.12 36.27
N ARG A 41 23.41 39.06 36.44
CA ARG A 41 22.42 39.43 35.41
C ARG A 41 23.11 40.03 34.19
N ARG A 42 23.18 39.32 33.06
CA ARG A 42 23.44 39.94 31.74
C ARG A 42 22.12 40.22 31.02
N ARG A 43 21.66 41.47 31.16
CA ARG A 43 20.65 42.08 30.29
C ARG A 43 21.31 42.46 28.97
N TRP A 44 20.83 41.92 27.85
CA TRP A 44 21.15 42.45 26.53
C TRP A 44 20.21 43.62 26.24
N ALA A 45 20.76 44.83 26.27
CA ALA A 45 20.04 46.06 25.98
C ALA A 45 20.02 46.32 24.47
N LEU A 46 18.82 46.51 23.93
CA LEU A 46 18.54 47.03 22.60
C LEU A 46 19.13 48.45 22.49
N ARG A 47 19.87 48.74 21.41
CA ARG A 47 20.25 50.11 21.02
C ARG A 47 19.41 50.54 19.81
N PRO A 48 18.91 51.79 19.78
CA PRO A 48 18.04 52.29 18.71
C PRO A 48 18.86 52.70 17.48
N ALA A 49 18.23 52.57 16.32
CA ALA A 49 18.70 53.09 15.04
C ALA A 49 18.64 54.63 15.02
N GLN A 50 19.72 55.28 14.58
CA GLN A 50 19.69 56.68 14.15
C GLN A 50 20.17 56.75 12.71
N ALA A 51 19.29 57.33 11.87
CA ALA A 51 19.51 57.63 10.48
C ALA A 51 20.46 58.83 10.32
N LEU A 52 21.39 58.73 9.36
CA LEU A 52 22.21 59.83 8.87
C LEU A 52 22.26 59.73 7.34
N GLU A 53 21.56 60.65 6.68
CA GLU A 53 21.59 60.84 5.22
C GLU A 53 22.95 61.42 4.75
N PRO A 54 23.48 61.00 3.59
CA PRO A 54 24.47 61.78 2.87
C PRO A 54 23.83 62.66 1.79
N ARG A 55 24.22 63.94 1.82
CA ARG A 55 23.87 65.03 0.91
C ARG A 55 24.11 64.72 -0.58
N ARG A 56 23.14 65.11 -1.41
CA ARG A 56 23.24 65.24 -2.87
C ARG A 56 24.42 66.16 -3.29
N LYS A 57 25.31 65.66 -4.15
CA LYS A 57 26.03 66.47 -5.15
C LYS A 57 25.47 66.11 -6.53
N ARG A 58 25.00 67.13 -7.26
CA ARG A 58 24.60 67.04 -8.66
C ARG A 58 25.86 67.18 -9.52
N GLU A 59 26.23 66.12 -10.22
CA GLU A 59 27.07 66.20 -11.41
C GLU A 59 26.36 65.45 -12.53
N SER A 60 26.09 66.17 -13.61
CA SER A 60 25.40 65.68 -14.81
C SER A 60 26.41 65.03 -15.74
N VAL A 61 26.30 63.72 -15.96
CA VAL A 61 27.03 63.02 -17.02
C VAL A 61 25.99 62.38 -17.95
N ALA A 62 26.13 62.67 -19.24
CA ALA A 62 25.19 62.30 -20.29
C ALA A 62 25.08 60.78 -20.42
N ALA A 63 23.85 60.26 -20.43
CA ALA A 63 23.55 58.85 -20.65
C ALA A 63 23.70 58.53 -22.14
N THR A 64 24.71 57.74 -22.49
CA THR A 64 24.77 57.02 -23.76
C THR A 64 23.87 55.80 -23.63
N VAL A 65 22.83 55.72 -24.46
CA VAL A 65 21.92 54.57 -24.52
C VAL A 65 22.66 53.44 -25.24
N THR A 66 23.19 52.48 -24.49
CA THR A 66 23.56 51.17 -25.01
C THR A 66 22.34 50.27 -24.91
N GLU A 67 21.79 49.88 -26.06
CA GLU A 67 20.78 48.82 -26.15
C GLU A 67 21.32 47.54 -25.51
N ALA A 68 20.59 47.04 -24.53
CA ALA A 68 20.82 45.71 -23.98
C ALA A 68 20.48 44.67 -25.07
N PRO A 69 21.28 43.61 -25.24
CA PRO A 69 20.95 42.54 -26.18
C PRO A 69 19.62 41.91 -25.75
N ALA A 70 18.71 41.81 -26.72
CA ALA A 70 17.41 41.18 -26.54
C ALA A 70 17.59 39.76 -25.98
N GLU A 71 17.00 39.51 -24.82
CA GLU A 71 16.79 38.15 -24.32
C GLU A 71 15.98 37.38 -25.37
N GLU A 72 16.61 36.37 -25.98
CA GLU A 72 15.91 35.36 -26.75
C GLU A 72 14.88 34.71 -25.82
N LYS A 73 13.61 35.06 -26.03
CA LYS A 73 12.49 34.29 -25.51
C LYS A 73 12.59 32.89 -26.10
N LYS A 74 13.10 31.93 -25.31
CA LYS A 74 12.84 30.52 -25.56
C LYS A 74 11.32 30.37 -25.63
N GLU A 75 10.80 30.10 -26.83
CA GLU A 75 9.46 29.54 -26.98
C GLU A 75 9.40 28.29 -26.11
N VAL A 76 8.68 28.38 -25.00
CA VAL A 76 8.34 27.21 -24.20
C VAL A 76 7.33 26.43 -25.03
N SER A 77 7.80 25.46 -25.81
CA SER A 77 6.93 24.45 -26.39
C SER A 77 6.18 23.80 -25.24
N GLU A 78 4.85 23.99 -25.18
CA GLU A 78 4.00 23.38 -24.17
C GLU A 78 4.17 21.86 -24.27
N VAL A 79 4.83 21.25 -23.27
CA VAL A 79 5.10 19.82 -23.27
C VAL A 79 3.77 19.09 -23.05
N ILE A 80 3.30 18.39 -24.08
CA ILE A 80 2.11 17.55 -24.00
C ILE A 80 2.52 16.21 -23.36
N TYR A 81 2.24 16.05 -22.06
CA TYR A 81 2.68 14.87 -21.30
C TYR A 81 2.04 13.56 -21.77
N GLU A 82 0.86 13.60 -22.38
CA GLU A 82 0.24 12.43 -23.01
C GLU A 82 1.04 11.94 -24.20
N GLN A 83 1.65 12.85 -24.96
CA GLN A 83 2.48 12.51 -26.11
C GLN A 83 3.84 11.97 -25.63
N LEU A 84 4.43 12.62 -24.63
CA LEU A 84 5.66 12.15 -23.99
C LEU A 84 5.49 10.74 -23.39
N ALA A 85 4.34 10.46 -22.78
CA ALA A 85 4.04 9.14 -22.24
C ALA A 85 4.04 8.04 -23.32
N LYS A 86 3.53 8.34 -24.54
CA LYS A 86 3.54 7.42 -25.68
C LYS A 86 4.95 7.22 -26.24
N GLU A 87 5.71 8.30 -26.39
CA GLU A 87 7.09 8.26 -26.89
C GLU A 87 7.99 7.43 -25.97
N MET A 88 7.76 7.50 -24.67
CA MET A 88 8.55 6.80 -23.66
C MET A 88 7.96 5.44 -23.24
N GLU A 89 6.84 5.00 -23.82
CA GLU A 89 6.14 3.79 -23.38
C GLU A 89 7.00 2.52 -23.47
N HIS A 90 7.87 2.45 -24.47
CA HIS A 90 8.80 1.33 -24.70
C HIS A 90 10.25 1.66 -24.31
N ALA A 91 10.50 2.82 -23.71
CA ALA A 91 11.82 3.19 -23.25
C ALA A 91 12.23 2.35 -22.03
N SER A 92 13.54 2.17 -21.84
CA SER A 92 14.05 1.48 -20.65
C SER A 92 13.84 2.35 -19.39
N PRO A 93 13.76 1.75 -18.18
CA PRO A 93 13.67 2.53 -16.94
C PRO A 93 14.79 3.54 -16.77
N LEU A 94 16.01 3.19 -17.20
CA LEU A 94 17.18 4.07 -17.20
C LEU A 94 16.95 5.31 -18.07
N ALA A 95 16.46 5.12 -19.31
CA ALA A 95 16.17 6.23 -20.22
C ALA A 95 15.03 7.11 -19.70
N ILE A 96 14.01 6.52 -19.07
CA ILE A 96 12.91 7.26 -18.45
C ILE A 96 13.40 8.12 -17.28
N ILE A 97 14.26 7.57 -16.42
CA ILE A 97 14.85 8.31 -15.29
C ILE A 97 15.80 9.40 -15.79
N ASP A 98 16.69 9.10 -16.74
CA ASP A 98 17.62 10.09 -17.30
C ASP A 98 16.86 11.29 -17.85
N ARG A 99 15.80 11.04 -18.61
CA ARG A 99 14.94 12.08 -19.17
C ARG A 99 14.23 12.89 -18.09
N ALA A 100 13.69 12.23 -17.06
CA ALA A 100 13.02 12.91 -15.96
C ALA A 100 13.98 13.85 -15.21
N LEU A 101 15.19 13.37 -14.90
CA LEU A 101 16.23 14.16 -14.23
C LEU A 101 16.74 15.30 -15.13
N GLU A 102 16.89 15.07 -16.43
CA GLU A 102 17.25 16.11 -17.40
C GLU A 102 16.21 17.24 -17.46
N MET A 103 14.93 16.89 -17.49
CA MET A 103 13.84 17.86 -17.66
C MET A 103 13.62 18.74 -16.43
N PHE A 104 13.76 18.19 -15.24
CA PHE A 104 13.34 18.85 -14.00
C PHE A 104 14.50 19.22 -13.06
N GLY A 105 15.68 18.62 -13.21
CA GLY A 105 16.85 18.94 -12.35
C GLY A 105 16.52 18.82 -10.86
N ASP A 106 16.69 19.91 -10.11
CA ASP A 106 16.45 19.94 -8.66
C ASP A 106 14.95 20.00 -8.27
N ASP A 107 14.06 20.24 -9.24
CA ASP A 107 12.60 20.32 -9.05
C ASP A 107 11.91 18.93 -9.08
N ILE A 108 12.68 17.83 -9.19
CA ILE A 108 12.18 16.45 -9.13
C ILE A 108 12.84 15.65 -8.01
N ALA A 109 12.07 14.75 -7.40
CA ALA A 109 12.61 13.80 -6.42
C ALA A 109 12.01 12.39 -6.56
N ILE A 110 12.81 11.40 -6.18
CA ILE A 110 12.42 10.00 -6.12
C ILE A 110 11.73 9.75 -4.78
N ALA A 111 10.50 9.22 -4.85
CA ALA A 111 9.79 8.73 -3.67
C ALA A 111 10.26 7.32 -3.35
N PHE A 112 11.02 7.16 -2.26
CA PHE A 112 11.55 5.88 -1.82
C PHE A 112 10.80 5.38 -0.58
N SER A 113 10.23 4.18 -0.67
CA SER A 113 9.45 3.57 0.41
C SER A 113 10.23 2.58 1.28
N GLY A 114 11.48 2.28 0.94
CA GLY A 114 12.32 1.34 1.68
C GLY A 114 12.02 -0.13 1.36
N SER A 115 11.63 -0.40 0.11
CA SER A 115 11.30 -1.73 -0.43
C SER A 115 12.10 -1.99 -1.71
N GLU A 116 11.56 -2.75 -2.67
CA GLU A 116 12.17 -3.04 -3.96
C GLU A 116 12.31 -1.81 -4.88
N ASP A 117 11.67 -0.70 -4.52
CA ASP A 117 11.77 0.59 -5.21
C ASP A 117 13.13 1.28 -5.04
N VAL A 118 14.06 0.69 -4.27
CA VAL A 118 15.50 1.04 -4.31
C VAL A 118 16.07 0.93 -5.72
N ALA A 119 15.48 0.10 -6.59
CA ALA A 119 15.84 0.02 -8.00
C ALA A 119 15.83 1.40 -8.70
N LEU A 120 14.94 2.32 -8.30
CA LEU A 120 14.90 3.67 -8.86
C LEU A 120 16.13 4.49 -8.49
N ILE A 121 16.65 4.32 -7.28
CA ILE A 121 17.87 4.98 -6.81
C ILE A 121 19.07 4.44 -7.58
N GLU A 122 19.13 3.11 -7.78
CA GLU A 122 20.17 2.50 -8.61
C GLU A 122 20.14 3.04 -10.04
N TYR A 123 18.97 3.06 -10.69
CA TYR A 123 18.85 3.64 -12.04
C TYR A 123 19.27 5.11 -12.07
N ALA A 124 18.86 5.92 -11.10
CA ALA A 124 19.26 7.33 -11.02
C ALA A 124 20.78 7.47 -10.83
N HIS A 125 21.39 6.65 -9.98
CA HIS A 125 22.84 6.59 -9.82
C HIS A 125 23.56 6.27 -11.14
N LEU A 126 23.06 5.30 -11.91
CA LEU A 126 23.62 4.91 -13.21
C LEU A 126 23.54 6.01 -14.27
N THR A 127 22.63 6.98 -14.15
CA THR A 127 22.60 8.13 -15.07
C THR A 127 23.78 9.08 -14.88
N GLY A 128 24.42 9.07 -13.70
CA GLY A 128 25.45 10.04 -13.32
C GLY A 128 24.94 11.47 -13.09
N ARG A 129 23.62 11.70 -13.16
CA ARG A 129 23.01 13.00 -12.87
C ARG A 129 22.77 13.17 -11.36
N PRO A 130 22.79 14.41 -10.83
CA PRO A 130 22.30 14.68 -9.49
C PRO A 130 20.83 14.28 -9.34
N PHE A 131 20.45 13.70 -8.21
CA PHE A 131 19.07 13.34 -7.91
C PHE A 131 18.77 13.52 -6.42
N ARG A 132 17.48 13.73 -6.11
CA ARG A 132 16.96 13.87 -4.75
C ARG A 132 16.09 12.68 -4.41
N VAL A 133 16.09 12.28 -3.15
CA VAL A 133 15.28 11.17 -2.63
C VAL A 133 14.52 11.64 -1.40
N PHE A 134 13.23 11.32 -1.32
CA PHE A 134 12.44 11.55 -0.11
C PHE A 134 11.70 10.28 0.30
N SER A 135 11.46 10.15 1.60
CA SER A 135 10.76 9.00 2.18
C SER A 135 9.68 9.46 3.15
N LEU A 136 8.53 8.77 3.13
CA LEU A 136 7.43 9.06 4.05
C LEU A 136 7.60 8.22 5.32
N ASP A 137 8.16 8.83 6.37
CA ASP A 137 8.21 8.18 7.67
C ASP A 137 6.85 8.31 8.37
N THR A 138 6.07 7.23 8.31
CA THR A 138 4.76 7.15 8.97
C THR A 138 4.83 7.08 10.51
N GLY A 139 6.01 6.88 11.08
CA GLY A 139 6.25 6.57 12.49
C GLY A 139 5.84 5.15 12.88
N ARG A 140 5.56 4.28 11.90
CA ARG A 140 5.08 2.89 12.06
C ARG A 140 5.70 1.96 11.00
N LEU A 141 6.86 2.32 10.46
CA LEU A 141 7.61 1.45 9.55
C LEU A 141 8.26 0.30 10.33
N ASN A 142 8.67 -0.75 9.62
CA ASN A 142 9.44 -1.82 10.25
C ASN A 142 10.82 -1.29 10.68
N PRO A 143 11.40 -1.76 11.79
CA PRO A 143 12.79 -1.46 12.15
C PRO A 143 13.78 -1.75 11.02
N GLU A 144 13.58 -2.84 10.28
CA GLU A 144 14.35 -3.24 9.10
C GLU A 144 14.29 -2.19 7.99
N THR A 145 13.14 -1.51 7.81
CA THR A 145 13.01 -0.42 6.84
C THR A 145 13.86 0.79 7.23
N TYR A 146 13.95 1.12 8.52
CA TYR A 146 14.84 2.21 8.98
C TYR A 146 16.32 1.86 8.81
N GLN A 147 16.69 0.62 9.16
CA GLN A 147 18.06 0.12 8.94
C GLN A 147 18.41 0.15 7.45
N PHE A 148 17.44 -0.21 6.60
CA PHE A 148 17.64 -0.19 5.16
C PHE A 148 17.82 1.22 4.60
N PHE A 149 17.11 2.23 5.12
CA PHE A 149 17.37 3.63 4.74
C PHE A 149 18.81 4.05 5.04
N ASP A 150 19.32 3.75 6.23
CA ASP A 150 20.71 4.05 6.61
C ASP A 150 21.74 3.33 5.71
N VAL A 151 21.46 2.07 5.34
CA VAL A 151 22.29 1.32 4.38
C VAL A 151 22.29 2.00 3.01
N VAL A 152 21.13 2.41 2.50
CA VAL A 152 21.00 3.08 1.19
C VAL A 152 21.70 4.43 1.18
N GLU A 153 21.53 5.26 2.21
CA GLU A 153 22.23 6.56 2.33
C GLU A 153 23.75 6.38 2.27
N LYS A 154 24.29 5.41 3.01
CA LYS A 154 25.73 5.10 3.02
C LYS A 154 26.23 4.51 1.71
N HIS A 155 25.44 3.63 1.10
CA HIS A 155 25.83 2.95 -0.14
C HIS A 155 25.93 3.93 -1.31
N TYR A 156 24.96 4.83 -1.45
CA TYR A 156 24.91 5.79 -2.56
C TYR A 156 25.51 7.17 -2.25
N GLY A 157 25.87 7.44 -0.99
CA GLY A 157 26.36 8.75 -0.56
C GLY A 157 25.32 9.85 -0.70
N ILE A 158 24.04 9.53 -0.44
CA ILE A 158 22.90 10.44 -0.57
C ILE A 158 22.31 10.79 0.80
N HIS A 159 21.49 11.84 0.83
CA HIS A 159 20.65 12.18 1.97
C HIS A 159 19.18 12.02 1.61
N ILE A 160 18.45 11.19 2.37
CA ILE A 160 17.02 10.98 2.21
C ILE A 160 16.26 12.07 2.98
N GLU A 161 15.36 12.77 2.29
CA GLU A 161 14.47 13.76 2.90
C GLU A 161 13.28 13.06 3.58
N TYR A 162 13.33 12.92 4.91
CA TYR A 162 12.28 12.24 5.69
C TYR A 162 11.07 13.16 5.97
N MET A 163 9.88 12.70 5.59
CA MET A 163 8.62 13.43 5.74
C MET A 163 7.76 12.80 6.83
N PHE A 164 7.74 13.42 8.01
CA PHE A 164 7.00 12.95 9.17
C PHE A 164 5.52 13.40 9.17
N PRO A 165 4.63 12.66 9.85
CA PRO A 165 3.26 13.10 10.10
C PRO A 165 3.18 14.30 11.03
N ASP A 166 2.09 15.06 10.89
CA ASP A 166 1.79 16.12 11.86
C ASP A 166 1.42 15.48 13.21
N SER A 167 2.16 15.85 14.26
CA SER A 167 1.99 15.25 15.59
C SER A 167 0.64 15.53 16.22
N VAL A 168 0.05 16.71 15.96
CA VAL A 168 -1.28 17.09 16.49
C VAL A 168 -2.34 16.22 15.87
N GLU A 169 -2.28 16.00 14.56
CA GLU A 169 -3.22 15.12 13.86
C GLU A 169 -3.09 13.66 14.30
N VAL A 170 -1.86 13.16 14.45
CA VAL A 170 -1.60 11.80 14.93
C VAL A 170 -2.11 11.62 16.36
N GLN A 171 -1.86 12.60 17.24
CA GLN A 171 -2.31 12.56 18.62
C GLN A 171 -3.84 12.56 18.71
N ALA A 172 -4.52 13.36 17.89
CA ALA A 172 -5.98 13.36 17.82
C ALA A 172 -6.54 12.01 17.35
N LEU A 173 -5.99 11.44 16.28
CA LEU A 173 -6.38 10.12 15.77
C LEU A 173 -6.23 9.03 16.84
N VAL A 174 -5.06 8.97 17.48
CA VAL A 174 -4.74 7.92 18.45
C VAL A 174 -5.55 8.08 19.74
N ARG A 175 -5.80 9.30 20.22
CA ARG A 175 -6.65 9.53 21.41
C ARG A 175 -8.08 9.06 21.20
N ASN A 176 -8.62 9.24 20.00
CA ASN A 176 -10.02 8.93 19.72
C ASN A 176 -10.23 7.48 19.31
N LYS A 177 -9.28 6.87 18.60
CA LYS A 177 -9.45 5.56 17.95
C LYS A 177 -8.36 4.53 18.28
N GLY A 178 -7.41 4.87 19.13
CA GLY A 178 -6.29 4.00 19.48
C GLY A 178 -5.22 3.87 18.38
N LEU A 179 -4.27 2.96 18.60
CA LEU A 179 -3.09 2.77 17.73
C LEU A 179 -3.33 1.88 16.51
N PHE A 180 -4.50 1.22 16.44
CA PHE A 180 -4.81 0.16 15.48
C PHE A 180 -6.20 0.29 14.84
N SER A 181 -6.77 1.50 14.83
CA SER A 181 -8.12 1.76 14.26
C SER A 181 -8.30 1.24 12.84
N PHE A 182 -7.21 1.16 12.06
CA PHE A 182 -7.23 0.69 10.69
C PHE A 182 -7.66 -0.78 10.52
N TYR A 183 -7.61 -1.61 11.55
CA TYR A 183 -8.16 -2.97 11.48
C TYR A 183 -9.69 -3.01 11.50
N GLU A 184 -10.33 -1.99 12.07
CA GLU A 184 -11.78 -1.90 12.22
C GLU A 184 -12.39 -0.95 11.18
N ASP A 185 -11.78 0.24 11.02
CA ASP A 185 -12.27 1.33 10.17
C ASP A 185 -11.72 1.29 8.74
N GLY A 186 -10.77 0.39 8.47
CA GLY A 186 -9.94 0.42 7.27
C GLY A 186 -8.78 1.42 7.36
N HIS A 187 -7.78 1.22 6.51
CA HIS A 187 -6.51 1.93 6.57
C HIS A 187 -6.58 3.40 6.15
N GLN A 188 -7.67 3.82 5.49
CA GLN A 188 -7.72 5.06 4.74
C GLN A 188 -7.50 6.29 5.62
N GLU A 189 -8.09 6.33 6.83
CA GLU A 189 -7.93 7.44 7.75
C GLU A 189 -6.50 7.54 8.32
N CYS A 190 -5.96 6.41 8.79
CA CYS A 190 -4.60 6.34 9.31
C CYS A 190 -3.58 6.73 8.21
N CYS A 191 -3.71 6.17 7.01
CA CYS A 191 -2.86 6.55 5.88
C CYS A 191 -3.06 8.00 5.44
N ARG A 192 -4.27 8.56 5.54
CA ARG A 192 -4.50 9.97 5.24
C ARG A 192 -3.67 10.88 6.14
N VAL A 193 -3.68 10.63 7.44
CA VAL A 193 -2.92 11.38 8.44
C VAL A 193 -1.42 11.11 8.34
N ARG A 194 -1.02 9.83 8.24
CA ARG A 194 0.38 9.43 8.35
C ARG A 194 1.17 9.44 7.04
N LYS A 195 0.49 9.40 5.89
CA LYS A 195 1.13 9.20 4.58
C LYS A 195 0.70 10.24 3.55
N VAL A 196 -0.61 10.42 3.33
CA VAL A 196 -1.13 11.30 2.28
C VAL A 196 -0.88 12.78 2.59
N ARG A 197 -1.17 13.23 3.82
CA ARG A 197 -0.94 14.63 4.22
C ARG A 197 0.56 15.00 4.24
N PRO A 198 1.47 14.17 4.78
CA PRO A 198 2.91 14.42 4.67
C PRO A 198 3.40 14.44 3.23
N LEU A 199 2.96 13.50 2.40
CA LEU A 199 3.29 13.51 0.97
C LEU A 199 2.84 14.81 0.31
N ARG A 200 1.61 15.25 0.56
CA ARG A 200 1.08 16.50 0.00
C ARG A 200 1.94 17.71 0.38
N ARG A 201 2.50 17.75 1.59
CA ARG A 201 3.42 18.82 1.99
C ARG A 201 4.76 18.71 1.28
N ALA A 202 5.30 17.50 1.13
CA ALA A 202 6.55 17.26 0.40
C ALA A 202 6.42 17.70 -1.07
N LEU A 203 5.35 17.29 -1.74
CA LEU A 203 5.11 17.56 -3.16
C LEU A 203 4.94 19.05 -3.50
N LYS A 204 4.61 19.91 -2.52
CA LYS A 204 4.60 21.37 -2.73
C LYS A 204 5.98 21.93 -3.08
N GLY A 205 7.05 21.22 -2.73
CA GLY A 205 8.43 21.62 -3.06
C GLY A 205 8.92 21.11 -4.41
N PHE A 206 8.10 20.41 -5.20
CA PHE A 206 8.51 19.74 -6.43
C PHE A 206 7.57 20.05 -7.60
N LYS A 207 8.12 20.07 -8.83
CA LYS A 207 7.34 20.11 -10.07
C LYS A 207 7.11 18.71 -10.64
N ALA A 208 7.94 17.75 -10.25
CA ALA A 208 7.77 16.36 -10.63
C ALA A 208 8.21 15.40 -9.52
N TRP A 209 7.75 14.15 -9.59
CA TRP A 209 8.18 13.10 -8.68
C TRP A 209 8.21 11.73 -9.37
N ILE A 210 9.14 10.88 -8.94
CA ILE A 210 9.37 9.54 -9.49
C ILE A 210 8.88 8.51 -8.48
N THR A 211 8.09 7.52 -8.94
CA THR A 211 7.55 6.46 -8.07
C THR A 211 7.81 5.07 -8.62
N GLY A 212 7.95 4.09 -7.71
CA GLY A 212 8.20 2.69 -8.05
C GLY A 212 6.94 1.89 -8.40
N GLN A 213 5.86 2.54 -8.85
CA GLN A 213 4.64 1.84 -9.21
C GLN A 213 4.84 1.02 -10.49
N ARG A 214 4.48 -0.26 -10.42
CA ARG A 214 4.42 -1.16 -11.57
C ARG A 214 3.00 -1.65 -11.84
N LYS A 215 2.70 -1.98 -13.09
CA LYS A 215 1.38 -2.52 -13.50
C LYS A 215 1.08 -3.87 -12.85
N ASP A 216 2.10 -4.71 -12.68
CA ASP A 216 1.97 -6.05 -12.09
C ASP A 216 1.73 -6.06 -10.57
N GLN A 217 1.98 -4.94 -9.88
CA GLN A 217 1.85 -4.83 -8.42
C GLN A 217 0.41 -4.76 -7.91
N SER A 218 -0.60 -4.70 -8.77
CA SER A 218 -2.01 -4.75 -8.32
C SER A 218 -2.94 -5.26 -9.42
N PRO A 219 -3.66 -6.37 -9.19
CA PRO A 219 -4.66 -6.85 -10.13
C PRO A 219 -5.84 -5.86 -10.19
N GLY A 220 -5.84 -4.99 -11.20
CA GLY A 220 -6.98 -4.15 -11.57
C GLY A 220 -6.92 -2.68 -11.17
N THR A 221 -6.12 -2.24 -10.19
CA THR A 221 -5.99 -0.80 -9.85
C THR A 221 -4.79 -0.12 -10.50
N ARG A 222 -3.84 -0.90 -11.03
CA ARG A 222 -2.57 -0.40 -11.58
C ARG A 222 -2.30 -0.79 -13.03
N ALA A 223 -3.19 -1.57 -13.65
CA ALA A 223 -2.99 -2.12 -14.99
C ALA A 223 -2.72 -1.07 -16.08
N ASN A 224 -3.22 0.16 -15.90
CA ASN A 224 -3.15 1.23 -16.89
C ASN A 224 -2.28 2.42 -16.45
N ILE A 225 -1.33 2.22 -15.53
CA ILE A 225 -0.43 3.31 -15.11
C ILE A 225 0.53 3.65 -16.25
N PRO A 226 0.55 4.91 -16.76
CA PRO A 226 1.50 5.35 -17.76
C PRO A 226 2.88 5.63 -17.14
N VAL A 227 3.93 5.61 -17.97
CA VAL A 227 5.31 5.92 -17.56
C VAL A 227 5.48 7.39 -17.15
N VAL A 228 4.65 8.29 -17.69
CA VAL A 228 4.58 9.71 -17.34
C VAL A 228 3.12 10.15 -17.37
N GLN A 229 2.70 10.97 -16.41
CA GLN A 229 1.39 11.61 -16.41
C GLN A 229 1.41 12.88 -15.59
N VAL A 230 0.47 13.78 -15.85
CA VAL A 230 0.07 14.77 -14.85
C VAL A 230 -0.48 14.02 -13.63
N ASP A 231 -0.07 14.42 -12.43
CA ASP A 231 -0.46 13.72 -11.21
C ASP A 231 -1.97 13.85 -10.95
N PRO A 232 -2.73 12.74 -10.95
CA PRO A 232 -4.19 12.80 -10.89
C PRO A 232 -4.73 12.97 -9.47
N SER A 233 -3.87 13.06 -8.45
CA SER A 233 -4.26 13.09 -7.03
C SER A 233 -3.80 14.34 -6.28
N PHE A 234 -2.71 14.97 -6.74
CA PHE A 234 -2.04 16.06 -6.04
C PHE A 234 -1.86 17.33 -6.88
N GLU A 235 -2.35 17.37 -8.13
CA GLU A 235 -2.36 18.60 -8.92
C GLU A 235 -3.26 19.69 -8.31
N GLY A 236 -3.02 20.95 -8.70
CA GLY A 236 -3.94 22.07 -8.47
C GLY A 236 -3.83 22.77 -7.12
N LEU A 237 -2.82 22.44 -6.30
CA LEU A 237 -2.76 23.00 -4.94
C LEU A 237 -2.14 24.40 -4.85
N ASP A 238 -1.31 24.82 -5.82
CA ASP A 238 -0.79 26.20 -5.92
C ASP A 238 -0.48 26.66 -7.39
N GLY A 239 -0.60 25.79 -8.41
CA GLY A 239 -0.18 26.08 -9.79
C GLY A 239 -1.17 25.69 -10.90
N GLY A 240 -2.42 25.35 -10.57
CA GLY A 240 -3.43 24.88 -11.54
C GLY A 240 -3.31 23.40 -11.92
N ALA A 241 -4.19 22.93 -12.83
CA ALA A 241 -4.09 21.59 -13.43
C ALA A 241 -2.77 21.45 -14.19
N GLY A 242 -2.11 20.28 -14.13
CA GLY A 242 -0.78 20.12 -14.76
C GLY A 242 0.41 20.58 -13.92
N SER A 243 0.20 21.03 -12.68
CA SER A 243 1.28 21.60 -11.83
C SER A 243 2.26 20.60 -11.24
N LEU A 244 1.95 19.29 -11.28
CA LEU A 244 2.82 18.24 -10.77
C LEU A 244 2.84 17.05 -11.73
N ILE A 245 4.03 16.63 -12.12
CA ILE A 245 4.23 15.51 -13.05
C ILE A 245 4.69 14.28 -12.31
N LYS A 246 4.05 13.14 -12.56
CA LYS A 246 4.38 11.86 -11.98
C LYS A 246 5.02 10.94 -12.99
N TRP A 247 6.21 10.46 -12.65
CA TRP A 247 6.99 9.51 -13.43
C TRP A 247 6.92 8.12 -12.79
N ASN A 248 6.68 7.10 -13.60
CA ASN A 248 6.65 5.69 -13.19
C ASN A 248 7.60 4.89 -14.11
N PRO A 249 8.93 5.00 -13.94
CA PRO A 249 9.91 4.43 -14.88
C PRO A 249 9.84 2.92 -15.03
N VAL A 250 9.33 2.25 -14.01
CA VAL A 250 9.20 0.80 -13.93
C VAL A 250 7.76 0.33 -14.16
N ALA A 251 6.87 1.20 -14.69
CA ALA A 251 5.46 0.87 -14.90
C ALA A 251 5.25 -0.42 -15.72
N ASN A 252 6.07 -0.60 -16.76
CA ASN A 252 6.00 -1.71 -17.71
C ASN A 252 7.01 -2.84 -17.39
N VAL A 253 7.64 -2.84 -16.21
CA VAL A 253 8.64 -3.85 -15.83
C VAL A 253 8.00 -4.85 -14.89
N ASP A 254 8.20 -6.14 -15.16
CA ASP A 254 7.76 -7.21 -14.28
C ASP A 254 8.61 -7.25 -12.99
N GLY A 255 7.98 -7.56 -11.87
CA GLY A 255 8.65 -7.62 -10.57
C GLY A 255 9.82 -8.62 -10.54
N LYS A 256 9.75 -9.71 -11.33
CA LYS A 256 10.85 -10.66 -11.50
C LYS A 256 12.09 -9.98 -12.08
N ASP A 257 11.91 -9.08 -13.04
CA ASP A 257 13.02 -8.41 -13.71
C ASP A 257 13.62 -7.31 -12.82
N ILE A 258 12.81 -6.65 -11.99
CA ILE A 258 13.34 -5.79 -10.90
C ILE A 258 14.23 -6.60 -9.96
N TRP A 259 13.81 -7.78 -9.53
CA TRP A 259 14.61 -8.63 -8.65
C TRP A 259 15.86 -9.21 -9.33
N ASN A 260 15.81 -9.48 -10.62
CA ASN A 260 16.98 -9.89 -11.39
C ASN A 260 17.98 -8.73 -11.50
N PHE A 261 17.50 -7.52 -11.76
CA PHE A 261 18.30 -6.31 -11.81
C PHE A 261 19.01 -6.05 -10.48
N LEU A 262 18.26 -5.98 -9.36
CA LEU A 262 18.81 -5.72 -8.03
C LEU A 262 19.91 -6.73 -7.65
N ARG A 263 19.71 -8.02 -7.95
CA ARG A 263 20.71 -9.06 -7.68
C ARG A 263 21.93 -8.99 -8.59
N THR A 264 21.73 -8.67 -9.87
CA THR A 264 22.83 -8.59 -10.85
C THR A 264 23.73 -7.40 -10.56
N MET A 265 23.14 -6.31 -10.08
CA MET A 265 23.84 -5.07 -9.74
C MET A 265 24.35 -5.03 -8.28
N ASP A 266 24.15 -6.10 -7.50
CA ASP A 266 24.53 -6.19 -6.08
C ASP A 266 23.97 -5.04 -5.22
N VAL A 267 22.74 -4.61 -5.52
CA VAL A 267 22.07 -3.51 -4.84
C VAL A 267 21.60 -3.98 -3.46
N PRO A 268 21.87 -3.23 -2.37
CA PRO A 268 21.34 -3.59 -1.05
C PRO A 268 19.82 -3.61 -1.07
N VAL A 269 19.22 -4.59 -0.40
CA VAL A 269 17.76 -4.74 -0.28
C VAL A 269 17.32 -4.87 1.17
N ASN A 270 16.06 -4.54 1.45
CA ASN A 270 15.46 -4.67 2.77
C ASN A 270 15.51 -6.14 3.25
N SER A 271 15.99 -6.38 4.47
CA SER A 271 16.14 -7.71 5.05
C SER A 271 14.82 -8.46 5.25
N LEU A 272 13.67 -7.78 5.22
CA LEU A 272 12.36 -8.42 5.24
C LEU A 272 12.10 -9.25 3.98
N HIS A 273 12.74 -8.94 2.85
CA HIS A 273 12.55 -9.72 1.63
C HIS A 273 13.03 -11.17 1.78
N SER A 274 14.09 -11.43 2.57
CA SER A 274 14.51 -12.81 2.88
C SER A 274 13.58 -13.53 3.87
N GLN A 275 12.60 -12.83 4.43
CA GLN A 275 11.60 -13.35 5.38
C GLN A 275 10.21 -13.54 4.73
N GLY A 276 10.13 -13.47 3.40
CA GLY A 276 8.88 -13.69 2.66
C GLY A 276 8.03 -12.44 2.45
N TYR A 277 8.52 -11.25 2.80
CA TYR A 277 7.85 -9.99 2.48
C TYR A 277 8.14 -9.60 1.04
N VAL A 278 7.15 -9.70 0.16
CA VAL A 278 7.30 -9.26 -1.24
C VAL A 278 6.96 -7.77 -1.38
N SER A 279 5.82 -7.33 -0.83
CA SER A 279 5.45 -5.90 -0.75
C SER A 279 5.62 -5.39 0.68
N ILE A 280 6.43 -4.34 0.88
CA ILE A 280 6.69 -3.77 2.21
C ILE A 280 5.91 -2.48 2.43
N GLY A 281 5.47 -2.26 3.66
CA GLY A 281 4.80 -1.05 4.11
C GLY A 281 5.03 -0.80 5.59
N CYS A 282 4.08 -0.14 6.24
CA CYS A 282 4.07 -0.04 7.71
C CYS A 282 3.97 -1.44 8.33
N GLU A 283 4.69 -1.67 9.42
CA GLU A 283 4.73 -2.93 10.18
C GLU A 283 3.33 -3.50 10.44
N PRO A 284 2.36 -2.75 11.03
CA PRO A 284 1.09 -3.34 11.43
C PRO A 284 0.15 -3.57 10.23
N CYS A 285 0.53 -3.17 9.02
CA CYS A 285 -0.31 -3.29 7.83
C CYS A 285 0.37 -4.11 6.72
N THR A 286 1.46 -4.82 7.07
CA THR A 286 2.24 -5.63 6.16
C THR A 286 2.53 -7.00 6.77
N ARG A 287 2.37 -8.08 6.00
CA ARG A 287 2.72 -9.45 6.38
C ARG A 287 3.42 -10.15 5.21
N PRO A 288 4.22 -11.21 5.47
CA PRO A 288 4.79 -12.01 4.39
C PRO A 288 3.69 -12.73 3.61
N VAL A 289 4.01 -13.12 2.38
CA VAL A 289 3.14 -13.92 1.51
C VAL A 289 3.72 -15.31 1.32
N LEU A 290 2.85 -16.29 1.07
CA LEU A 290 3.26 -17.66 0.77
C LEU A 290 3.77 -17.78 -0.67
N PRO A 291 4.52 -18.85 -1.00
CA PRO A 291 4.87 -19.14 -2.39
C PRO A 291 3.64 -19.16 -3.29
N GLY A 292 3.67 -18.41 -4.39
CA GLY A 292 2.57 -18.31 -5.36
C GLY A 292 1.45 -17.32 -4.99
N GLN A 293 1.45 -16.75 -3.77
CA GLN A 293 0.51 -15.68 -3.43
C GLN A 293 0.91 -14.36 -4.07
N HIS A 294 -0.08 -13.56 -4.46
CA HIS A 294 0.14 -12.27 -5.06
C HIS A 294 0.70 -11.28 -4.01
N GLU A 295 1.67 -10.45 -4.39
CA GLU A 295 2.37 -9.53 -3.46
C GLU A 295 1.44 -8.61 -2.65
N ARG A 296 0.33 -8.16 -3.24
CA ARG A 296 -0.71 -7.36 -2.58
C ARG A 296 -1.47 -8.07 -1.47
N GLU A 297 -1.46 -9.40 -1.43
CA GLU A 297 -2.13 -10.15 -0.35
C GLU A 297 -1.43 -9.98 1.00
N GLY A 298 -0.17 -9.53 1.00
CA GLY A 298 0.57 -9.13 2.19
C GLY A 298 0.16 -7.76 2.74
N ARG A 299 -0.69 -7.00 2.03
CA ARG A 299 -1.05 -5.61 2.36
C ARG A 299 -2.53 -5.50 2.70
N TRP A 300 -2.84 -4.85 3.82
CA TRP A 300 -4.23 -4.62 4.27
C TRP A 300 -5.10 -5.88 4.11
N TRP A 301 -4.58 -7.03 4.57
CA TRP A 301 -5.14 -8.35 4.27
C TRP A 301 -6.56 -8.53 4.79
N TRP A 302 -6.98 -7.73 5.77
CA TRP A 302 -8.32 -7.70 6.35
C TRP A 302 -9.34 -6.91 5.51
N GLU A 303 -8.91 -6.11 4.54
CA GLU A 303 -9.80 -5.32 3.67
C GLU A 303 -10.16 -6.02 2.36
N ASP A 304 -11.26 -5.60 1.72
CA ASP A 304 -11.66 -6.06 0.39
C ASP A 304 -10.60 -5.74 -0.67
N ALA A 305 -10.37 -6.66 -1.62
CA ALA A 305 -9.34 -6.50 -2.66
C ALA A 305 -9.44 -5.19 -3.47
N LYS A 306 -10.65 -4.66 -3.70
CA LYS A 306 -10.88 -3.38 -4.39
C LYS A 306 -10.50 -2.15 -3.53
N ALA A 307 -10.41 -2.31 -2.22
CA ALA A 307 -10.05 -1.26 -1.27
C ALA A 307 -8.55 -1.22 -0.93
N LYS A 308 -7.76 -2.22 -1.35
CA LYS A 308 -6.32 -2.38 -1.03
C LYS A 308 -5.36 -1.45 -1.79
N GLU A 309 -5.84 -0.32 -2.31
CA GLU A 309 -4.97 0.68 -2.94
C GLU A 309 -4.60 1.79 -1.96
N CYS A 310 -3.34 2.19 -1.99
CA CYS A 310 -2.85 3.24 -1.12
C CYS A 310 -3.52 4.58 -1.47
N GLY A 311 -3.87 5.37 -0.45
CA GLY A 311 -4.34 6.74 -0.60
C GLY A 311 -3.46 7.67 -1.46
N LEU A 312 -2.20 7.30 -1.71
CA LEU A 312 -1.28 8.04 -2.58
C LEU A 312 -1.60 7.96 -4.08
N HIS A 313 -2.37 6.97 -4.52
CA HIS A 313 -2.49 6.66 -5.95
C HIS A 313 -3.95 6.47 -6.39
N LYS A 314 -4.89 6.97 -5.58
CA LYS A 314 -6.33 6.79 -5.81
C LYS A 314 -6.82 7.43 -7.12
N GLY A 315 -6.14 8.46 -7.62
CA GLY A 315 -6.50 9.11 -8.89
C GLY A 315 -6.32 8.22 -10.13
N ASN A 316 -5.58 7.11 -10.04
CA ASN A 316 -5.40 6.17 -11.15
C ASN A 316 -6.60 5.20 -11.33
N ILE A 317 -7.60 5.26 -10.45
CA ILE A 317 -8.80 4.42 -10.52
C ILE A 317 -9.84 5.15 -11.37
N SER A 318 -10.18 4.62 -12.56
CA SER A 318 -11.21 5.21 -13.42
C SER A 318 -12.57 5.27 -12.71
N GLN A 319 -13.12 6.48 -12.57
CA GLN A 319 -14.48 6.70 -12.08
C GLN A 319 -15.53 6.47 -13.19
N GLU A 320 -15.55 5.31 -13.83
CA GLU A 320 -16.59 5.03 -14.84
C GLU A 320 -17.88 4.43 -14.27
N ASN A 321 -18.07 4.39 -12.95
CA ASN A 321 -19.27 3.79 -12.34
C ASN A 321 -19.98 4.67 -11.29
N SER A 322 -19.81 5.99 -11.29
CA SER A 322 -20.43 6.84 -10.24
C SER A 322 -21.13 8.11 -10.71
N GLN A 323 -21.31 8.32 -12.02
CA GLN A 323 -22.09 9.45 -12.54
C GLN A 323 -23.07 8.99 -13.62
N ASN A 324 -24.24 8.50 -13.22
CA ASN A 324 -25.43 8.44 -14.07
C ASN A 324 -26.74 8.36 -13.27
N HIS A 325 -26.82 9.11 -12.17
CA HIS A 325 -28.09 9.35 -11.47
C HIS A 325 -28.28 10.84 -11.19
N ALA A 326 -28.60 11.59 -12.24
CA ALA A 326 -29.50 12.74 -12.13
C ALA A 326 -29.96 13.22 -13.52
N ALA A 327 -31.28 13.37 -13.63
CA ALA A 327 -32.05 14.16 -14.61
C ALA A 327 -32.56 13.51 -15.92
N ASN A 328 -33.88 13.66 -16.07
CA ASN A 328 -34.76 13.61 -17.24
C ASN A 328 -35.22 12.27 -17.84
N GLY A 329 -36.40 11.83 -17.39
CA GLY A 329 -37.65 12.19 -18.07
C GLY A 329 -37.95 11.55 -19.42
N LYS A 330 -38.84 10.54 -19.39
CA LYS A 330 -39.76 10.07 -20.44
C LYS A 330 -39.16 9.59 -21.76
N GLY A 331 -39.11 8.26 -21.90
CA GLY A 331 -39.06 7.58 -23.19
C GLY A 331 -39.13 6.07 -22.97
N ALA A 332 -40.29 5.47 -23.19
CA ALA A 332 -40.45 4.02 -23.15
C ALA A 332 -39.64 3.41 -24.30
N VAL A 333 -38.57 2.69 -23.97
CA VAL A 333 -37.87 1.79 -24.89
C VAL A 333 -37.63 0.50 -24.14
N THR A 334 -38.35 -0.54 -24.54
CA THR A 334 -38.12 -1.92 -24.15
C THR A 334 -36.72 -2.35 -24.59
N VAL A 335 -35.84 -2.66 -23.64
CA VAL A 335 -34.54 -3.29 -23.92
C VAL A 335 -34.46 -4.60 -23.15
N ASN A 336 -34.78 -5.69 -23.85
CA ASN A 336 -34.25 -7.00 -23.53
C ASN A 336 -32.75 -6.96 -23.88
N GLY A 337 -31.90 -6.96 -22.87
CA GLY A 337 -30.45 -6.90 -23.04
C GLY A 337 -29.73 -7.43 -21.81
N VAL A 338 -29.91 -8.71 -21.51
CA VAL A 338 -29.02 -9.43 -20.60
C VAL A 338 -27.69 -9.56 -21.32
N SER A 339 -26.68 -8.81 -20.90
CA SER A 339 -25.30 -8.99 -21.31
C SER A 339 -24.85 -10.39 -20.87
N ASN A 340 -24.85 -11.32 -21.84
CA ASN A 340 -24.36 -12.69 -21.69
C ASN A 340 -22.85 -12.70 -21.44
N ILE A 341 -22.45 -12.45 -20.20
CA ILE A 341 -21.12 -12.84 -19.72
C ILE A 341 -21.16 -14.36 -19.57
N SER A 342 -20.38 -15.07 -20.38
CA SER A 342 -20.24 -16.53 -20.37
C SER A 342 -19.84 -17.06 -19.00
N ASP A 343 -20.40 -18.20 -18.62
CA ASP A 343 -20.16 -18.85 -17.33
C ASP A 343 -18.77 -19.50 -17.30
N ILE A 344 -18.00 -19.24 -16.22
CA ILE A 344 -16.61 -19.67 -16.04
C ILE A 344 -16.46 -21.06 -15.39
N PHE A 345 -17.54 -21.83 -15.25
CA PHE A 345 -17.47 -23.21 -14.76
C PHE A 345 -18.31 -24.09 -15.69
N SER A 346 -17.82 -24.33 -16.90
CA SER A 346 -18.58 -25.01 -17.94
C SER A 346 -18.29 -26.52 -17.96
N THR A 347 -18.82 -27.25 -16.97
CA THR A 347 -18.75 -28.73 -16.90
C THR A 347 -20.04 -29.32 -16.31
N GLN A 348 -20.36 -30.56 -16.68
CA GLN A 348 -21.50 -31.30 -16.12
C GLN A 348 -21.25 -31.78 -14.68
N ALA A 349 -19.99 -31.83 -14.24
CA ALA A 349 -19.62 -32.27 -12.89
C ALA A 349 -19.98 -31.25 -11.79
N ILE A 350 -20.20 -29.99 -12.15
CA ILE A 350 -20.53 -28.91 -11.22
C ILE A 350 -21.99 -28.50 -11.38
N VAL A 351 -22.78 -28.68 -10.34
CA VAL A 351 -24.21 -28.33 -10.35
C VAL A 351 -24.39 -26.81 -10.25
N ASN A 352 -25.04 -26.21 -11.24
CA ASN A 352 -25.42 -24.80 -11.17
C ASN A 352 -26.63 -24.61 -10.22
N LEU A 353 -26.42 -23.95 -9.09
CA LEU A 353 -27.46 -23.65 -8.12
C LEU A 353 -28.06 -22.29 -8.41
N ALA A 354 -29.39 -22.24 -8.53
CA ALA A 354 -30.15 -21.00 -8.46
C ALA A 354 -30.46 -20.65 -6.99
N ARG A 355 -30.96 -19.44 -6.74
CA ARG A 355 -31.30 -18.98 -5.38
C ARG A 355 -32.20 -19.95 -4.60
N PRO A 356 -33.28 -20.52 -5.17
CA PRO A 356 -34.08 -21.53 -4.45
C PRO A 356 -33.27 -22.77 -4.06
N GLY A 357 -32.29 -23.17 -4.88
CA GLY A 357 -31.39 -24.29 -4.57
C GLY A 357 -30.53 -23.99 -3.34
N ILE A 358 -29.97 -22.78 -3.24
CA ILE A 358 -29.20 -22.36 -2.06
C ILE A 358 -30.09 -22.22 -0.82
N GLU A 359 -31.27 -21.64 -0.96
CA GLU A 359 -32.22 -21.51 0.16
C GLU A 359 -32.65 -22.88 0.70
N ASN A 360 -32.82 -23.87 -0.19
CA ASN A 360 -33.04 -25.26 0.22
C ASN A 360 -31.84 -25.84 0.97
N LEU A 361 -30.62 -25.58 0.50
CA LEU A 361 -29.41 -25.99 1.22
C LEU A 361 -29.30 -25.35 2.60
N LEU A 362 -29.80 -24.14 2.83
CA LEU A 362 -29.79 -23.51 4.15
C LEU A 362 -30.86 -24.06 5.11
N LYS A 363 -31.98 -24.54 4.58
CA LYS A 363 -33.13 -25.02 5.38
C LYS A 363 -33.09 -26.51 5.72
N LEU A 364 -32.43 -27.32 4.91
CA LEU A 364 -32.39 -28.78 5.08
C LEU A 364 -31.42 -29.18 6.20
N GLU A 365 -31.96 -29.63 7.33
CA GLU A 365 -31.15 -30.13 8.46
C GLU A 365 -30.66 -31.57 8.27
N ASN A 366 -31.45 -32.42 7.58
CA ASN A 366 -31.13 -33.83 7.29
C ASN A 366 -30.96 -34.05 5.79
N ARG A 367 -29.84 -33.57 5.22
CA ARG A 367 -29.53 -33.79 3.80
C ARG A 367 -28.83 -35.14 3.63
N LYS A 368 -29.02 -35.83 2.51
CA LYS A 368 -28.41 -37.16 2.29
C LYS A 368 -26.98 -37.12 1.79
N GLU A 369 -26.56 -35.99 1.22
CA GLU A 369 -25.24 -35.83 0.62
C GLU A 369 -24.71 -34.45 1.02
N PRO A 370 -23.45 -34.34 1.49
CA PRO A 370 -22.83 -33.05 1.72
C PRO A 370 -22.57 -32.30 0.40
N TRP A 371 -22.54 -30.98 0.46
CA TRP A 371 -22.29 -30.10 -0.68
C TRP A 371 -21.09 -29.20 -0.48
N LEU A 372 -20.22 -29.13 -1.48
CA LEU A 372 -19.24 -28.05 -1.61
C LEU A 372 -19.77 -27.04 -2.64
N VAL A 373 -19.92 -25.77 -2.25
CA VAL A 373 -20.47 -24.74 -3.14
C VAL A 373 -19.52 -23.55 -3.22
N VAL A 374 -19.17 -23.16 -4.45
CA VAL A 374 -18.48 -21.90 -4.73
C VAL A 374 -19.49 -20.78 -5.00
N LEU A 375 -19.36 -19.68 -4.28
CA LEU A 375 -19.96 -18.39 -4.61
C LEU A 375 -18.98 -17.64 -5.51
N TYR A 376 -19.38 -17.33 -6.74
CA TYR A 376 -18.50 -16.75 -7.76
C TYR A 376 -19.16 -15.61 -8.55
N ALA A 377 -18.34 -14.90 -9.32
CA ALA A 377 -18.79 -13.96 -10.33
C ALA A 377 -17.96 -14.17 -11.61
N PRO A 378 -18.56 -14.18 -12.82
CA PRO A 378 -17.82 -14.45 -14.05
C PRO A 378 -16.71 -13.45 -14.37
N TRP A 379 -16.83 -12.20 -13.94
CA TRP A 379 -15.81 -11.16 -14.10
C TRP A 379 -14.67 -11.25 -13.07
N CYS A 380 -14.76 -12.15 -12.09
CA CYS A 380 -13.77 -12.26 -11.02
C CYS A 380 -12.57 -13.12 -11.45
N GLN A 381 -11.42 -12.46 -11.61
CA GLN A 381 -10.15 -13.11 -11.98
C GLN A 381 -9.73 -14.22 -11.00
N PHE A 382 -10.04 -14.09 -9.70
CA PHE A 382 -9.77 -15.16 -8.72
C PHE A 382 -10.66 -16.39 -8.91
N CYS A 383 -11.91 -16.19 -9.35
CA CYS A 383 -12.77 -17.32 -9.70
C CYS A 383 -12.28 -18.00 -10.99
N GLN A 384 -11.82 -17.21 -11.97
CA GLN A 384 -11.22 -17.71 -13.21
C GLN A 384 -9.91 -18.47 -12.93
N ALA A 385 -9.03 -17.95 -12.07
CA ALA A 385 -7.79 -18.62 -11.69
C ALA A 385 -8.02 -19.97 -10.98
N MET A 386 -9.13 -20.10 -10.25
CA MET A 386 -9.52 -21.34 -9.57
C MET A 386 -10.25 -22.33 -10.48
N GLU A 387 -10.72 -21.90 -11.66
CA GLU A 387 -11.59 -22.67 -12.55
C GLU A 387 -11.12 -24.12 -12.76
N SER A 388 -9.87 -24.28 -13.22
CA SER A 388 -9.29 -25.59 -13.52
C SER A 388 -9.24 -26.49 -12.29
N SER A 389 -8.82 -25.96 -11.13
CA SER A 389 -8.74 -26.72 -9.89
C SER A 389 -10.11 -27.14 -9.37
N TYR A 390 -11.11 -26.28 -9.49
CA TYR A 390 -12.46 -26.60 -9.03
C TYR A 390 -13.17 -27.60 -9.94
N ILE A 391 -12.90 -27.57 -11.25
CA ILE A 391 -13.37 -28.57 -12.21
C ILE A 391 -12.71 -29.93 -11.91
N GLU A 392 -11.38 -29.98 -11.78
CA GLU A 392 -10.66 -31.22 -11.45
C GLU A 392 -11.14 -31.81 -10.10
N LEU A 393 -11.40 -30.96 -9.11
CA LEU A 393 -11.96 -31.39 -7.83
C LEU A 393 -13.34 -32.04 -8.00
N ALA A 394 -14.21 -31.45 -8.81
CA ALA A 394 -15.55 -31.98 -9.07
C ALA A 394 -15.48 -33.37 -9.72
N ASP A 395 -14.54 -33.57 -10.66
CA ASP A 395 -14.29 -34.86 -11.28
C ASP A 395 -13.77 -35.90 -10.27
N LYS A 396 -12.83 -35.52 -9.39
CA LYS A 396 -12.32 -36.42 -8.33
C LYS A 396 -13.37 -36.80 -7.28
N LEU A 397 -14.34 -35.92 -7.03
CA LEU A 397 -15.43 -36.18 -6.08
C LEU A 397 -16.60 -36.95 -6.71
N HIS A 398 -16.56 -37.22 -8.01
CA HIS A 398 -17.58 -38.03 -8.67
C HIS A 398 -17.66 -39.41 -8.01
N GLY A 399 -18.86 -39.80 -7.57
CA GLY A 399 -19.09 -41.08 -6.88
C GLY A 399 -18.63 -41.13 -5.41
N SER A 400 -18.08 -40.04 -4.86
CA SER A 400 -17.61 -39.98 -3.47
C SER A 400 -18.71 -39.72 -2.41
N GLY A 401 -19.94 -39.45 -2.86
CA GLY A 401 -21.06 -39.02 -2.01
C GLY A 401 -21.11 -37.51 -1.73
N VAL A 402 -20.09 -36.74 -2.15
CA VAL A 402 -20.07 -35.27 -2.01
C VAL A 402 -20.54 -34.62 -3.33
N LYS A 403 -21.52 -33.73 -3.26
CA LYS A 403 -21.96 -32.92 -4.41
C LYS A 403 -21.12 -31.65 -4.53
N VAL A 404 -20.77 -31.27 -5.76
CA VAL A 404 -20.08 -30.00 -6.04
C VAL A 404 -21.01 -29.07 -6.80
N GLY A 405 -21.19 -27.87 -6.26
CA GLY A 405 -22.08 -26.86 -6.81
C GLY A 405 -21.38 -25.52 -7.01
N LYS A 406 -22.05 -24.66 -7.78
CA LYS A 406 -21.68 -23.26 -7.98
C LYS A 406 -22.90 -22.37 -7.86
N PHE A 407 -22.70 -21.15 -7.37
CA PHE A 407 -23.72 -20.11 -7.27
C PHE A 407 -23.14 -18.78 -7.74
N ARG A 408 -23.71 -18.25 -8.82
CA ARG A 408 -23.37 -16.92 -9.32
C ARG A 408 -23.95 -15.87 -8.36
N ALA A 409 -23.08 -15.25 -7.56
CA ALA A 409 -23.47 -14.40 -6.44
C ALA A 409 -23.25 -12.90 -6.70
N ASP A 410 -23.05 -12.49 -7.96
CA ASP A 410 -23.03 -11.08 -8.37
C ASP A 410 -24.43 -10.54 -8.72
N GLY A 411 -24.51 -9.27 -9.14
CA GLY A 411 -25.77 -8.62 -9.48
C GLY A 411 -26.80 -8.66 -8.34
N GLU A 412 -28.03 -9.04 -8.67
CA GLU A 412 -29.17 -9.10 -7.75
C GLU A 412 -29.01 -10.14 -6.63
N GLN A 413 -28.13 -11.13 -6.81
CA GLN A 413 -27.90 -12.18 -5.81
C GLN A 413 -26.92 -11.75 -4.71
N LYS A 414 -26.16 -10.67 -4.94
CA LYS A 414 -25.10 -10.21 -4.03
C LYS A 414 -25.61 -9.83 -2.62
N PRO A 415 -26.73 -9.10 -2.45
CA PRO A 415 -27.24 -8.78 -1.12
C PRO A 415 -27.61 -10.03 -0.32
N PHE A 416 -28.30 -10.98 -0.96
CA PHE A 416 -28.66 -12.27 -0.37
C PHE A 416 -27.41 -13.05 0.05
N ALA A 417 -26.41 -13.15 -0.83
CA ALA A 417 -25.18 -13.88 -0.53
C ALA A 417 -24.36 -13.24 0.60
N LYS A 418 -24.36 -11.91 0.72
CA LYS A 418 -23.70 -11.22 1.84
C LYS A 418 -24.38 -11.54 3.17
N GLN A 419 -25.71 -11.48 3.21
CA GLN A 419 -26.49 -11.65 4.43
C GLN A 419 -26.54 -13.11 4.89
N GLU A 420 -26.84 -14.04 3.99
CA GLU A 420 -27.17 -15.43 4.33
C GLU A 420 -25.98 -16.39 4.15
N LEU A 421 -25.02 -16.05 3.28
CA LEU A 421 -23.94 -16.95 2.87
C LEU A 421 -22.54 -16.45 3.29
N GLN A 422 -22.47 -15.40 4.10
CA GLN A 422 -21.20 -14.83 4.59
C GLN A 422 -20.22 -14.46 3.45
N LEU A 423 -20.79 -14.00 2.32
CA LEU A 423 -20.01 -13.54 1.16
C LEU A 423 -19.27 -12.25 1.54
N GLY A 424 -17.95 -12.35 1.76
CA GLY A 424 -17.06 -11.20 1.90
C GLY A 424 -16.45 -10.82 0.55
N SER A 425 -15.81 -11.79 -0.09
CA SER A 425 -15.12 -11.67 -1.37
C SER A 425 -15.39 -12.88 -2.28
N PHE A 426 -15.02 -12.77 -3.55
CA PHE A 426 -15.08 -13.87 -4.50
C PHE A 426 -13.67 -14.48 -4.75
N PRO A 427 -13.55 -15.80 -4.93
CA PRO A 427 -14.56 -16.83 -4.62
C PRO A 427 -14.69 -17.07 -3.11
N THR A 428 -15.92 -17.26 -2.63
CA THR A 428 -16.19 -17.80 -1.28
C THR A 428 -16.64 -19.25 -1.43
N ILE A 429 -16.02 -20.18 -0.70
CA ILE A 429 -16.38 -21.59 -0.72
C ILE A 429 -17.06 -21.96 0.60
N LEU A 430 -18.18 -22.65 0.48
CA LEU A 430 -19.00 -23.13 1.60
C LEU A 430 -19.15 -24.64 1.51
N PHE A 431 -19.00 -25.32 2.66
CA PHE A 431 -19.31 -26.73 2.81
C PHE A 431 -20.60 -26.90 3.62
N PHE A 432 -21.56 -27.63 3.08
CA PHE A 432 -22.84 -27.96 3.72
C PHE A 432 -22.81 -29.45 4.12
N PRO A 433 -22.68 -29.80 5.40
CA PRO A 433 -22.54 -31.19 5.86
C PRO A 433 -23.88 -31.96 5.88
N GLU A 434 -23.81 -33.30 5.94
CA GLU A 434 -24.96 -34.23 5.85
C GLU A 434 -26.03 -34.00 6.95
N HIS A 435 -25.65 -33.46 8.11
CA HIS A 435 -26.56 -33.29 9.26
C HIS A 435 -26.49 -31.91 9.93
N ALA A 436 -26.17 -30.85 9.18
CA ALA A 436 -26.27 -29.49 9.71
C ALA A 436 -26.90 -28.52 8.71
N SER A 437 -27.66 -27.55 9.24
CA SER A 437 -28.23 -26.44 8.48
C SER A 437 -27.23 -25.32 8.17
N ARG A 438 -26.17 -25.18 8.99
CA ARG A 438 -25.19 -24.10 8.85
C ARG A 438 -24.04 -24.49 7.93
N PRO A 439 -23.74 -23.70 6.88
CA PRO A 439 -22.54 -23.92 6.08
C PRO A 439 -21.28 -23.58 6.85
N ILE A 440 -20.24 -24.36 6.63
CA ILE A 440 -18.88 -24.13 7.11
C ILE A 440 -18.12 -23.42 6.00
N LYS A 441 -17.66 -22.19 6.28
CA LYS A 441 -16.85 -21.43 5.34
C LYS A 441 -15.45 -22.04 5.27
N TYR A 442 -14.95 -22.27 4.06
CA TYR A 442 -13.58 -22.68 3.83
C TYR A 442 -12.63 -21.54 4.25
N PRO A 443 -11.76 -21.74 5.26
CA PRO A 443 -11.02 -20.64 5.90
C PRO A 443 -9.66 -20.36 5.25
N SER A 444 -9.16 -21.30 4.46
CA SER A 444 -7.87 -21.18 3.78
C SER A 444 -8.02 -20.35 2.52
N GLU A 445 -6.94 -19.72 2.05
CA GLU A 445 -6.88 -19.01 0.75
C GLU A 445 -6.36 -19.90 -0.40
N ARG A 446 -5.90 -21.12 -0.10
CA ARG A 446 -5.44 -22.09 -1.11
C ARG A 446 -6.63 -22.74 -1.83
N ARG A 447 -6.70 -22.63 -3.15
CA ARG A 447 -7.81 -23.14 -3.96
C ARG A 447 -7.41 -24.29 -4.88
N ASP A 448 -6.24 -24.87 -4.65
CA ASP A 448 -5.81 -26.11 -5.30
C ASP A 448 -6.63 -27.31 -4.85
N VAL A 449 -6.62 -28.35 -5.67
CA VAL A 449 -7.39 -29.58 -5.49
C VAL A 449 -7.06 -30.26 -4.16
N ASP A 450 -5.78 -30.32 -3.79
CA ASP A 450 -5.34 -31.03 -2.57
C ASP A 450 -5.84 -30.34 -1.31
N SER A 451 -5.77 -29.01 -1.25
CA SER A 451 -6.27 -28.23 -0.11
C SER A 451 -7.78 -28.33 0.04
N LEU A 452 -8.52 -28.31 -1.07
CA LEU A 452 -9.98 -28.46 -1.07
C LEU A 452 -10.39 -29.90 -0.69
N LEU A 453 -9.70 -30.92 -1.20
CA LEU A 453 -9.91 -32.31 -0.80
C LEU A 453 -9.60 -32.53 0.68
N ALA A 454 -8.50 -31.98 1.20
CA ALA A 454 -8.16 -32.08 2.60
C ALA A 454 -9.25 -31.48 3.50
N PHE A 455 -9.78 -30.32 3.13
CA PHE A 455 -10.89 -29.69 3.84
C PHE A 455 -12.16 -30.53 3.82
N ILE A 456 -12.55 -31.06 2.66
CA ILE A 456 -13.72 -31.93 2.52
C ILE A 456 -13.54 -33.21 3.32
N ASN A 457 -12.37 -33.85 3.24
CA ASN A 457 -12.05 -35.07 3.99
C ASN A 457 -12.07 -34.87 5.50
N ALA A 458 -11.78 -33.65 5.99
CA ALA A 458 -11.83 -33.33 7.41
C ALA A 458 -13.27 -33.10 7.92
N LEU A 459 -14.23 -32.86 7.03
CA LEU A 459 -15.59 -32.43 7.38
C LEU A 459 -16.71 -33.35 6.88
N ARG A 460 -16.41 -34.27 5.95
CA ARG A 460 -17.37 -35.22 5.39
C ARG A 460 -17.60 -36.43 6.30
#